data_AF-Q7XUB5-F1
#
_entry.id   AF-Q7XUB5-F1
#
_cell.length_a   1.000
_cell.length_b   1.000
_cell.length_c   1.000
_cell.angle_alpha   90.00
_cell.angle_beta   90.00
_cell.angle_gamma   90.00
#
_symmetry.space_group_name_H-M   'P 1'
#
loop_
_entity.id
_entity.type
_entity.pdbx_description
1 polymer ?
#
loop_
_entity_poly.entity_id
_entity_poly.type
_entity_poly.pdbx_seq_one_letter_code
_entity_poly.pdbx_strand_id
1 'polypeptide(L)'
;MATSPAYPPPGSGEGFSKPPATDPCSSGHWSDLPVDLLHRILHSLELPEALAVADVCKSWCCAAIAAGVPRSCTPWLMSWSDKPPHELEYDVLLNNCKWQCPMGCEFHDLVNGHKTYEVNLPQVAWVGASHGWLAAADNLSNLLLYNPFTFTTIPLPPITDLGCVEAVYDSEGSIVRYRLGKHKESDAKFLGVWFY
;
A
#
# COMPACT_ATOMS: atom_id res chain seq x y z
N MET A 1 -70.22 56.81 -19.44
CA MET A 1 -70.81 56.42 -18.14
C MET A 1 -70.75 54.92 -18.05
N ALA A 2 -69.78 54.38 -17.31
CA ALA A 2 -69.67 52.96 -17.04
C ALA A 2 -69.30 52.81 -15.57
N THR A 3 -70.12 52.04 -14.88
CA THR A 3 -70.18 51.79 -13.44
C THR A 3 -68.95 51.04 -12.92
N SER A 4 -68.50 51.48 -11.75
CA SER A 4 -67.42 50.88 -10.95
C SER A 4 -67.80 49.47 -10.47
N PRO A 5 -66.89 48.48 -10.48
CA PRO A 5 -67.04 47.26 -9.71
C PRO A 5 -66.30 47.32 -8.37
N ALA A 6 -66.92 46.68 -7.39
CA ALA A 6 -66.57 46.65 -5.97
C ALA A 6 -65.26 45.90 -5.66
N TYR A 7 -64.61 46.30 -4.57
CA TYR A 7 -63.48 45.62 -3.93
C TYR A 7 -63.92 44.26 -3.33
N PRO A 8 -63.11 43.19 -3.45
CA PRO A 8 -63.25 42.00 -2.62
C PRO A 8 -62.52 42.16 -1.26
N PRO A 9 -62.90 41.39 -0.22
CA PRO A 9 -62.37 41.50 1.15
C PRO A 9 -60.99 40.84 1.29
N PRO A 10 -60.22 41.13 2.36
CA PRO A 10 -58.89 40.56 2.55
C PRO A 10 -59.00 39.08 2.94
N GLY A 11 -58.65 38.21 1.99
CA GLY A 11 -58.50 36.77 2.20
C GLY A 11 -57.16 36.47 2.84
N SER A 12 -57.23 35.94 4.05
CA SER A 12 -56.18 35.34 4.86
C SER A 12 -55.36 34.27 4.12
N GLY A 13 -54.05 34.28 4.37
CA GLY A 13 -53.20 33.11 4.17
C GLY A 13 -51.94 33.40 3.36
N GLU A 14 -50.99 34.11 3.96
CA GLU A 14 -49.60 34.03 3.53
C GLU A 14 -49.12 32.58 3.69
N GLY A 15 -49.23 31.80 2.62
CA GLY A 15 -48.43 30.61 2.43
C GLY A 15 -47.00 31.02 2.20
N PHE A 16 -46.29 31.40 3.27
CA PHE A 16 -44.84 31.44 3.27
C PHE A 16 -44.38 30.01 2.95
N SER A 17 -44.05 29.78 1.67
CA SER A 17 -43.34 28.58 1.25
C SER A 17 -41.98 28.65 1.93
N LYS A 18 -41.90 28.02 3.10
CA LYS A 18 -40.64 27.76 3.79
C LYS A 18 -39.70 27.12 2.75
N PRO A 19 -38.49 27.66 2.52
CA PRO A 19 -37.53 26.97 1.67
C PRO A 19 -37.36 25.55 2.23
N PRO A 20 -37.20 24.52 1.37
CA PRO A 20 -37.01 23.15 1.85
C PRO A 20 -35.91 23.19 2.91
N ALA A 21 -36.22 22.66 4.08
CA ALA A 21 -35.24 22.56 5.16
C ALA A 21 -34.05 21.79 4.58
N THR A 22 -32.95 22.51 4.33
CA THR A 22 -31.68 21.89 3.98
C THR A 22 -31.39 20.89 5.10
N ASP A 23 -31.32 19.61 4.76
CA ASP A 23 -30.98 18.57 5.72
C ASP A 23 -29.73 19.00 6.52
N PRO A 24 -29.78 19.05 7.86
CA PRO A 24 -28.64 19.50 8.66
C PRO A 24 -27.44 18.56 8.57
N CYS A 25 -27.62 17.40 7.93
CA CYS A 25 -26.54 16.54 7.49
C CYS A 25 -26.11 16.94 6.08
N SER A 26 -25.61 18.18 5.93
CA SER A 26 -24.58 18.41 4.93
C SER A 26 -23.41 17.52 5.35
N SER A 27 -23.38 16.31 4.82
CA SER A 27 -22.30 15.35 5.03
C SER A 27 -21.02 16.05 4.57
N GLY A 28 -20.26 16.62 5.52
CA GLY A 28 -19.07 17.37 5.20
C GLY A 28 -18.18 16.51 4.32
N HIS A 29 -17.87 17.00 3.11
CA HIS A 29 -17.01 16.24 2.22
C HIS A 29 -15.62 16.20 2.85
N TRP A 30 -14.97 15.04 2.83
CA TRP A 30 -13.59 14.88 3.32
C TRP A 30 -12.59 15.86 2.67
N SER A 31 -12.95 16.43 1.51
CA SER A 31 -12.18 17.49 0.83
C SER A 31 -12.22 18.86 1.54
N ASP A 32 -13.20 19.08 2.42
CA ASP A 32 -13.40 20.32 3.18
C ASP A 32 -12.73 20.28 4.58
N LEU A 33 -11.97 19.24 4.86
CA LEU A 33 -11.28 19.09 6.13
C LEU A 33 -10.27 20.25 6.33
N PRO A 34 -10.26 20.92 7.50
CA PRO A 34 -9.26 21.93 7.82
C PRO A 34 -7.82 21.42 7.64
N VAL A 35 -6.94 22.29 7.14
CA VAL A 35 -5.54 21.96 6.85
C VAL A 35 -4.78 21.40 8.06
N ASP A 36 -5.11 21.84 9.28
CA ASP A 36 -4.48 21.35 10.51
C ASP A 36 -4.83 19.89 10.80
N LEU A 37 -6.05 19.47 10.49
CA LEU A 37 -6.48 18.07 10.64
C LEU A 37 -5.85 17.20 9.55
N LEU A 38 -5.74 17.70 8.31
CA LEU A 38 -5.00 17.00 7.25
C LEU A 38 -3.53 16.81 7.61
N HIS A 39 -2.86 17.81 8.18
CA HIS A 39 -1.47 17.68 8.66
C HIS A 39 -1.36 16.64 9.77
N ARG A 40 -2.30 16.62 10.73
CA ARG A 40 -2.31 15.60 11.80
C ARG A 40 -2.46 14.18 11.25
N ILE A 41 -3.35 13.98 10.28
CA ILE A 41 -3.51 12.69 9.59
C ILE A 41 -2.20 12.32 8.91
N LEU A 42 -1.64 13.21 8.08
CA LEU A 42 -0.39 12.96 7.36
C LEU A 42 0.80 12.60 8.26
N HIS A 43 0.90 13.21 9.45
CA HIS A 43 1.95 12.89 10.42
C HIS A 43 1.79 11.53 11.11
N SER A 44 0.60 10.92 11.03
CA SER A 44 0.31 9.59 11.60
C SER A 44 0.48 8.45 10.60
N LEU A 45 0.71 8.76 9.32
CA LEU A 45 0.77 7.78 8.24
C LEU A 45 2.21 7.38 7.91
N GLU A 46 2.38 6.13 7.50
CA GLU A 46 3.62 5.72 6.85
C GLU A 46 3.73 6.32 5.44
N LEU A 47 4.93 6.27 4.86
CA LEU A 47 5.17 6.86 3.55
C LEU A 47 4.20 6.37 2.45
N PRO A 48 3.96 5.05 2.27
CA PRO A 48 3.03 4.55 1.26
C PRO A 48 1.64 5.18 1.36
N GLU A 49 1.12 5.28 2.59
CA GLU A 49 -0.18 5.85 2.87
C GLU A 49 -0.21 7.36 2.63
N ALA A 50 0.85 8.07 3.03
CA ALA A 50 0.98 9.50 2.79
C ALA A 50 1.04 9.84 1.29
N LEU A 51 1.67 9.00 0.47
CA LEU A 51 1.66 9.11 -0.98
C LEU A 51 0.25 8.88 -1.54
N ALA A 52 -0.46 7.86 -1.07
CA ALA A 52 -1.84 7.60 -1.50
C ALA A 52 -2.78 8.76 -1.15
N VAL A 53 -2.61 9.39 0.03
CA VAL A 53 -3.33 10.61 0.43
C VAL A 53 -3.07 11.76 -0.54
N ALA A 54 -1.83 11.93 -1.01
CA ALA A 54 -1.47 12.98 -1.95
C ALA A 54 -2.15 12.82 -3.33
N ASP A 55 -2.54 11.60 -3.70
CA ASP A 55 -3.18 11.28 -4.98
C ASP A 55 -4.72 11.37 -4.95
N VAL A 56 -5.34 11.65 -3.80
CA VAL A 56 -6.82 11.71 -3.65
C VAL A 56 -7.44 12.86 -4.44
N CYS A 57 -7.00 14.10 -4.16
CA CYS A 57 -7.49 15.31 -4.83
C CYS A 57 -6.50 16.46 -4.66
N LYS A 58 -6.73 17.59 -5.36
CA LYS A 58 -5.84 18.77 -5.30
C LYS A 58 -5.65 19.31 -3.88
N SER A 59 -6.72 19.38 -3.08
CA SER A 59 -6.66 19.88 -1.70
C SER A 59 -5.73 19.03 -0.83
N TRP A 60 -5.89 17.71 -0.92
CA TRP A 60 -5.10 16.72 -0.18
C TRP A 60 -3.65 16.66 -0.66
N CYS A 61 -3.43 16.75 -1.98
CA CYS A 61 -2.11 16.89 -2.59
C CYS A 61 -1.37 18.14 -2.05
N CYS A 62 -2.02 19.29 -2.02
CA CYS A 62 -1.43 20.52 -1.47
C CYS A 62 -1.08 20.38 0.01
N ALA A 63 -1.95 19.76 0.82
CA ALA A 63 -1.67 19.50 2.23
C ALA A 63 -0.50 18.52 2.42
N ALA A 64 -0.43 17.46 1.61
CA ALA A 64 0.68 16.50 1.61
C ALA A 64 2.01 17.19 1.29
N ILE A 65 2.05 18.04 0.25
CA ILE A 65 3.24 18.82 -0.10
C ILE A 65 3.64 19.75 1.05
N ALA A 66 2.69 20.42 1.70
CA ALA A 66 2.95 21.30 2.84
C ALA A 66 3.50 20.54 4.07
N ALA A 67 3.03 19.31 4.28
CA ALA A 67 3.56 18.40 5.31
C ALA A 67 4.92 17.76 4.93
N GLY A 68 5.46 18.08 3.75
CA GLY A 68 6.73 17.54 3.27
C GLY A 68 6.66 16.09 2.79
N VAL A 69 5.47 15.62 2.38
CA VAL A 69 5.33 14.36 1.66
C VAL A 69 6.06 14.50 0.31
N PRO A 70 6.94 13.54 -0.03
CA PRO A 70 7.70 13.58 -1.25
C PRO A 70 6.81 13.29 -2.46
N ARG A 71 7.27 13.70 -3.65
CA ARG A 71 6.49 13.44 -4.88
C ARG A 71 6.74 12.03 -5.37
N SER A 72 5.69 11.37 -5.85
CA SER A 72 5.76 10.02 -6.43
C SER A 72 6.66 9.91 -7.67
N CYS A 73 7.03 11.03 -8.30
CA CYS A 73 7.80 11.08 -9.54
C CYS A 73 9.33 11.23 -9.36
N THR A 74 9.84 11.30 -8.14
CA THR A 74 11.29 11.27 -7.90
C THR A 74 11.80 9.83 -7.89
N PRO A 75 13.05 9.56 -8.29
CA PRO A 75 13.65 8.25 -8.10
C PRO A 75 14.02 8.03 -6.62
N TRP A 76 13.75 6.83 -6.13
CA TRP A 76 13.97 6.46 -4.74
C TRP A 76 15.02 5.36 -4.64
N LEU A 77 15.85 5.44 -3.62
CA LEU A 77 16.73 4.34 -3.24
C LEU A 77 16.08 3.58 -2.09
N MET A 78 15.90 2.27 -2.29
CA MET A 78 15.48 1.35 -1.23
C MET A 78 16.72 0.63 -0.67
N SER A 79 16.84 0.58 0.64
CA SER A 79 17.82 -0.22 1.37
C SER A 79 17.16 -0.97 2.51
N TRP A 80 17.81 -2.02 2.98
CA TRP A 80 17.40 -2.70 4.21
C TRP A 80 17.92 -1.92 5.41
N SER A 81 17.08 -1.73 6.43
CA SER A 81 17.52 -1.12 7.68
C SER A 81 18.41 -2.07 8.46
N ASP A 82 19.55 -1.57 8.90
CA ASP A 82 20.46 -2.30 9.80
C ASP A 82 19.99 -2.25 11.26
N LYS A 83 18.85 -1.59 11.54
CA LYS A 83 18.30 -1.52 12.89
C LYS A 83 17.68 -2.86 13.25
N PRO A 84 18.04 -3.45 14.41
CA PRO A 84 17.34 -4.64 14.88
C PRO A 84 15.88 -4.28 15.13
N PRO A 85 14.92 -5.15 14.76
CA PRO A 85 13.51 -4.92 15.03
C PRO A 85 13.34 -4.70 16.54
N HIS A 86 12.70 -3.57 16.90
CA HIS A 86 12.33 -3.30 18.27
C HIS A 86 11.34 -4.41 18.68
N GLU A 87 11.63 -5.16 19.74
CA GLU A 87 10.79 -6.19 20.39
C GLU A 87 10.94 -7.67 20.01
N LEU A 88 11.92 -8.11 19.19
CA LEU A 88 12.15 -9.56 19.01
C LEU A 88 13.42 -10.06 19.69
N GLU A 89 13.17 -10.97 20.64
CA GLU A 89 14.13 -11.75 21.40
C GLU A 89 15.13 -12.46 20.47
N TYR A 90 16.40 -12.22 20.74
CA TYR A 90 17.59 -12.58 19.95
C TYR A 90 17.78 -14.09 19.70
N ASP A 91 16.93 -14.95 20.27
CA ASP A 91 17.11 -16.41 20.33
C ASP A 91 16.60 -17.18 19.09
N VAL A 92 15.83 -16.56 18.19
CA VAL A 92 15.32 -17.25 16.96
C VAL A 92 16.25 -17.06 15.74
N LEU A 93 17.20 -16.14 15.79
CA LEU A 93 18.02 -15.73 14.64
C LEU A 93 19.18 -16.69 14.29
N LEU A 94 19.49 -17.67 15.14
CA LEU A 94 20.63 -18.57 14.94
C LEU A 94 20.28 -19.90 14.27
N ASN A 95 18.99 -20.21 14.07
CA ASN A 95 18.57 -21.41 13.35
C ASN A 95 18.44 -21.12 11.84
N ASN A 96 19.60 -20.97 11.18
CA ASN A 96 19.82 -21.15 9.73
C ASN A 96 18.97 -20.37 8.70
N CYS A 97 18.13 -19.42 9.10
CA CYS A 97 17.42 -18.57 8.14
C CYS A 97 17.75 -17.09 8.38
N LYS A 98 18.87 -16.64 7.82
CA LYS A 98 19.28 -15.22 7.73
C LYS A 98 18.26 -14.34 6.97
N TRP A 99 17.16 -14.92 6.50
CA TRP A 99 16.20 -14.40 5.52
C TRP A 99 14.81 -14.10 6.10
N GLN A 100 14.58 -14.42 7.37
CA GLN A 100 13.32 -14.14 8.09
C GLN A 100 13.47 -13.02 9.12
N CYS A 101 14.58 -12.29 9.10
CA CYS A 101 14.73 -11.11 9.94
C CYS A 101 13.67 -10.07 9.52
N PRO A 102 12.85 -9.55 10.45
CA PRO A 102 12.08 -8.35 10.20
C PRO A 102 13.07 -7.21 10.03
N MET A 103 13.47 -6.96 8.79
CA MET A 103 14.24 -5.79 8.43
C MET A 103 13.21 -4.75 7.98
N GLY A 104 13.09 -3.67 8.75
CA GLY A 104 12.47 -2.46 8.21
C GLY A 104 13.16 -2.11 6.89
N CYS A 105 12.43 -1.62 5.90
CA CYS A 105 13.06 -1.10 4.69
C CYS A 105 13.08 0.42 4.74
N GLU A 106 14.15 0.99 4.23
CA GLU A 106 14.37 2.42 4.22
C GLU A 106 14.29 2.91 2.79
N PHE A 107 13.46 3.93 2.58
CA PHE A 107 13.32 4.64 1.32
C PHE A 107 13.93 6.02 1.44
N HIS A 108 14.92 6.31 0.60
CA HIS A 108 15.61 7.59 0.54
C HIS A 108 15.21 8.35 -0.72
N ASP A 109 14.79 9.59 -0.54
CA ASP A 109 14.57 10.53 -1.64
C ASP A 109 15.94 11.00 -2.15
N LEU A 110 16.29 10.68 -3.40
CA LEU A 110 17.57 11.07 -4.00
C LEU A 110 17.68 12.59 -4.24
N VAL A 111 16.56 13.31 -4.29
CA VAL A 111 16.54 14.77 -4.44
C VAL A 111 16.69 15.45 -3.08
N ASN A 112 16.18 14.82 -2.02
CA ASN A 112 16.25 15.31 -0.64
C ASN A 112 16.88 14.26 0.28
N GLY A 113 18.17 13.99 0.06
CA GLY A 113 18.93 12.88 0.68
C GLY A 113 19.08 12.93 2.20
N HIS A 114 18.51 13.93 2.87
CA HIS A 114 18.47 14.03 4.33
C HIS A 114 17.23 13.37 4.96
N LYS A 115 16.24 12.97 4.15
CA LYS A 115 14.99 12.38 4.64
C LYS A 115 14.90 10.90 4.26
N THR A 116 14.86 10.07 5.29
CA THR A 116 14.65 8.63 5.20
C THR A 116 13.24 8.31 5.67
N TYR A 117 12.58 7.40 4.97
CA TYR A 117 11.27 6.88 5.35
C TYR A 117 11.38 5.40 5.61
N GLU A 118 10.99 4.98 6.80
CA GLU A 118 10.91 3.57 7.15
C GLU A 118 9.56 3.02 6.69
N VAL A 119 9.58 1.88 6.02
CA VAL A 119 8.40 1.18 5.52
C VAL A 119 8.44 -0.25 5.98
N ASN A 120 7.34 -0.71 6.54
CA ASN A 120 7.20 -2.08 6.98
C ASN A 120 6.89 -2.99 5.78
N LEU A 121 7.75 -3.99 5.57
CA LEU A 121 7.56 -5.00 4.53
C LEU A 121 7.12 -6.35 5.11
N PRO A 122 6.37 -7.14 4.33
CA PRO A 122 6.08 -8.53 4.69
C PRO A 122 7.36 -9.32 4.95
N GLN A 123 7.31 -10.22 5.93
CA GLN A 123 8.39 -11.15 6.24
C GLN A 123 8.39 -12.30 5.23
N VAL A 124 9.02 -12.08 4.08
CA VAL A 124 9.15 -13.05 2.98
C VAL A 124 10.59 -13.08 2.47
N ALA A 125 10.94 -14.15 1.75
CA ALA A 125 12.27 -14.25 1.14
C ALA A 125 12.32 -13.34 -0.09
N TRP A 126 12.86 -12.13 0.06
CA TRP A 126 13.08 -11.20 -1.04
C TRP A 126 14.23 -11.69 -1.93
N VAL A 127 13.96 -11.83 -3.23
CA VAL A 127 14.91 -12.40 -4.19
C VAL A 127 15.35 -11.42 -5.26
N GLY A 128 14.59 -10.35 -5.51
CA GLY A 128 14.99 -9.35 -6.50
C GLY A 128 14.10 -8.13 -6.54
N ALA A 129 14.43 -7.20 -7.44
CA ALA A 129 13.63 -6.00 -7.68
C ALA A 129 13.74 -5.57 -9.15
N SER A 130 12.64 -5.08 -9.73
CA SER A 130 12.62 -4.56 -11.09
C SER A 130 11.41 -3.65 -11.31
N HIS A 131 11.58 -2.54 -12.04
CA HIS A 131 10.49 -1.65 -12.46
C HIS A 131 9.52 -1.20 -11.32
N GLY A 132 10.06 -0.97 -10.12
CA GLY A 132 9.26 -0.58 -8.95
C GLY A 132 8.55 -1.72 -8.22
N TRP A 133 8.78 -2.97 -8.65
CA TRP A 133 8.29 -4.19 -8.00
C TRP A 133 9.42 -4.92 -7.29
N LEU A 134 9.10 -5.49 -6.14
CA LEU A 134 9.95 -6.44 -5.42
C LEU A 134 9.50 -7.86 -5.74
N ALA A 135 10.44 -8.75 -6.02
CA ALA A 135 10.18 -10.17 -6.19
C ALA A 135 10.49 -10.90 -4.88
N ALA A 136 9.56 -11.76 -4.44
CA ALA A 136 9.77 -12.63 -3.30
C ALA A 136 9.44 -14.09 -3.66
N ALA A 137 10.03 -15.01 -2.92
CA ALA A 137 9.74 -16.43 -2.98
C ALA A 137 9.01 -16.88 -1.71
N ASP A 138 8.00 -17.74 -1.88
CA ASP A 138 7.36 -18.44 -0.77
C ASP A 138 8.16 -19.69 -0.35
N ASN A 139 7.62 -20.43 0.64
CA ASN A 139 8.24 -21.66 1.15
C ASN A 139 8.32 -22.80 0.13
N LEU A 140 7.58 -22.71 -0.98
CA LEU A 140 7.57 -23.65 -2.09
C LEU A 140 8.32 -23.09 -3.30
N SER A 141 9.10 -22.01 -3.16
CA SER A 141 9.79 -21.34 -4.26
C SER A 141 8.89 -20.74 -5.34
N ASN A 142 7.57 -20.62 -5.10
CA ASN A 142 6.72 -19.86 -5.99
C ASN A 142 6.99 -18.37 -5.81
N LEU A 143 6.98 -17.65 -6.93
CA LEU A 143 7.33 -16.25 -6.94
C LEU A 143 6.08 -15.37 -6.84
N LEU A 144 6.24 -14.22 -6.20
CA LEU A 144 5.27 -13.14 -6.20
C LEU A 144 5.97 -11.82 -6.48
N LEU A 145 5.25 -10.90 -7.11
CA LEU A 145 5.64 -9.51 -7.21
C LEU A 145 4.88 -8.71 -6.16
N TYR A 146 5.56 -7.78 -5.51
CA TYR A 146 5.03 -6.94 -4.48
C TYR A 146 5.39 -5.48 -4.74
N ASN A 147 4.40 -4.59 -4.63
CA ASN A 147 4.61 -3.16 -4.75
C ASN A 147 4.64 -2.52 -3.35
N PRO A 148 5.76 -1.90 -2.94
CA PRO A 148 5.93 -1.38 -1.58
C PRO A 148 5.13 -0.12 -1.26
N PHE A 149 4.53 0.54 -2.25
CA PHE A 149 3.74 1.75 -2.06
C PHE A 149 2.23 1.51 -2.10
N THR A 150 1.80 0.49 -2.85
CA THR A 150 0.38 0.14 -3.00
C THR A 150 0.00 -1.11 -2.22
N PHE A 151 0.98 -1.77 -1.59
CA PHE A 151 0.84 -3.06 -0.91
C PHE A 151 0.20 -4.15 -1.80
N THR A 152 0.24 -3.96 -3.11
CA THR A 152 -0.34 -4.89 -4.07
C THR A 152 0.60 -6.06 -4.29
N THR A 153 0.01 -7.26 -4.26
CA THR A 153 0.72 -8.52 -4.53
C THR A 153 0.16 -9.16 -5.79
N ILE A 154 1.06 -9.57 -6.69
CA ILE A 154 0.73 -10.32 -7.89
C ILE A 154 1.44 -11.68 -7.80
N PRO A 155 0.72 -12.79 -7.57
CA PRO A 155 1.33 -14.11 -7.63
C PRO A 155 1.75 -14.40 -9.08
N LEU A 156 2.96 -14.91 -9.25
CA LEU A 156 3.39 -15.44 -10.54
C LEU A 156 2.92 -16.89 -10.67
N PRO A 157 2.88 -17.44 -11.91
CA PRO A 157 2.61 -18.85 -12.11
C PRO A 157 3.52 -19.72 -11.22
N PRO A 158 3.00 -20.81 -10.65
CA PRO A 158 3.79 -21.74 -9.85
C PRO A 158 5.05 -22.16 -10.59
N ILE A 159 6.12 -22.40 -9.84
CA ILE A 159 7.39 -22.78 -10.45
C ILE A 159 7.33 -24.12 -11.20
N THR A 160 6.35 -24.95 -10.85
CA THR A 160 6.00 -26.19 -11.53
C THR A 160 5.42 -26.00 -12.93
N ASP A 161 4.97 -24.80 -13.27
CA ASP A 161 4.50 -24.49 -14.63
C ASP A 161 5.68 -24.32 -15.61
N LEU A 162 6.90 -24.14 -15.09
CA LEU A 162 8.10 -24.13 -15.91
C LEU A 162 8.42 -25.55 -16.35
N GLY A 163 8.44 -25.80 -17.67
CA GLY A 163 8.67 -27.14 -18.22
C GLY A 163 10.04 -27.78 -17.92
N CYS A 164 10.97 -27.03 -17.32
CA CYS A 164 12.24 -27.55 -16.84
C CYS A 164 12.24 -27.99 -15.36
N VAL A 165 11.14 -27.75 -14.63
CA VAL A 165 10.97 -28.02 -13.20
C VAL A 165 9.99 -29.17 -13.01
N GLU A 166 10.42 -30.20 -12.28
CA GLU A 166 9.57 -31.33 -11.88
C GLU A 166 9.48 -31.37 -10.35
N ALA A 167 8.26 -31.33 -9.80
CA ALA A 167 8.02 -31.46 -8.37
C ALA A 167 8.17 -32.91 -7.92
N VAL A 168 8.83 -33.10 -6.78
CA VAL A 168 8.98 -34.39 -6.12
C VAL A 168 8.21 -34.38 -4.81
N TYR A 169 7.32 -35.35 -4.67
CA TYR A 169 6.39 -35.46 -3.56
C TYR A 169 6.84 -36.51 -2.55
N ASP A 170 6.50 -36.31 -1.28
CA ASP A 170 6.64 -37.33 -0.25
C ASP A 170 5.42 -38.28 -0.22
N SER A 171 5.40 -39.21 0.75
CA SER A 171 4.30 -40.15 0.94
C SER A 171 2.99 -39.49 1.38
N GLU A 172 3.04 -38.25 1.87
CA GLU A 172 1.87 -37.47 2.31
C GLU A 172 1.33 -36.57 1.19
N GLY A 173 2.03 -36.50 0.05
CA GLY A 173 1.65 -35.69 -1.11
C GLY A 173 2.14 -34.25 -1.04
N SER A 174 3.06 -33.92 -0.12
CA SER A 174 3.68 -32.59 -0.02
C SER A 174 4.92 -32.49 -0.91
N ILE A 175 5.15 -31.32 -1.51
CA ILE A 175 6.35 -31.07 -2.32
C ILE A 175 7.54 -30.92 -1.38
N VAL A 176 8.55 -31.78 -1.55
CA VAL A 176 9.78 -31.77 -0.75
C VAL A 176 10.98 -31.25 -1.53
N ARG A 177 11.00 -31.44 -2.84
CA ARG A 177 12.12 -31.03 -3.71
C ARG A 177 11.66 -30.79 -5.13
N TYR A 178 12.48 -30.05 -5.87
CA TYR A 178 12.35 -29.83 -7.29
C TYR A 178 13.53 -30.44 -8.02
N ARG A 179 13.25 -31.08 -9.15
CA ARG A 179 14.25 -31.55 -10.11
C ARG A 179 14.28 -30.60 -11.30
N LEU A 180 15.46 -30.02 -11.55
CA LEU A 180 15.73 -29.14 -12.67
C LEU A 180 16.59 -29.90 -13.70
N GLY A 181 15.96 -30.34 -14.79
CA GLY A 181 16.62 -31.18 -15.80
C GLY A 181 17.08 -32.55 -15.26
N LYS A 182 18.14 -33.14 -15.82
CA LYS A 182 18.58 -34.51 -15.50
C LYS A 182 19.48 -34.67 -14.28
N HIS A 183 20.02 -33.57 -13.74
CA HIS A 183 21.16 -33.65 -12.80
C HIS A 183 21.06 -32.76 -11.56
N LYS A 184 20.12 -31.80 -11.49
CA LYS A 184 20.05 -30.86 -10.37
C LYS A 184 18.76 -31.07 -9.59
N GLU A 185 18.88 -31.50 -8.34
CA GLU A 185 17.78 -31.46 -7.39
C GLU A 185 18.02 -30.32 -6.40
N SER A 186 16.96 -29.66 -5.95
CA SER A 186 17.03 -28.62 -4.93
C SER A 186 15.83 -28.75 -4.01
N ASP A 187 16.04 -28.46 -2.73
CA ASP A 187 14.95 -28.41 -1.75
C ASP A 187 13.89 -27.40 -2.21
N ALA A 188 12.62 -27.73 -1.98
CA ALA A 188 11.51 -26.87 -2.34
C ALA A 188 11.59 -25.48 -1.69
N LYS A 189 12.29 -25.36 -0.56
CA LYS A 189 12.49 -24.10 0.17
C LYS A 189 13.57 -23.20 -0.42
N PHE A 190 14.48 -23.73 -1.24
CA PHE A 190 15.66 -23.00 -1.67
C PHE A 190 15.67 -22.64 -3.15
N LEU A 191 14.90 -23.30 -4.01
CA LEU A 191 15.00 -23.12 -5.46
C LEU A 191 14.71 -21.67 -5.92
N GLY A 192 13.73 -21.00 -5.30
CA GLY A 192 13.36 -19.61 -5.57
C GLY A 192 14.47 -18.59 -5.28
N VAL A 193 15.47 -18.97 -4.49
CA VAL A 193 16.58 -18.11 -4.06
C VAL A 193 17.76 -18.16 -5.05
N TRP A 194 17.80 -19.12 -5.97
CA TRP A 194 18.89 -19.28 -6.95
C TRP A 194 18.67 -18.53 -8.27
N PHE A 195 17.59 -17.75 -8.40
CA PHE A 195 17.30 -17.02 -9.63
C PHE A 195 18.14 -15.75 -9.83
N TYR A 196 19.07 -15.45 -8.93
CA TYR A 196 19.93 -14.26 -8.96
C TYR A 196 21.37 -14.58 -8.56
#